data_AF-A0A923TM36-F1
#
_entry.id   AF-A0A923TM36-F1
#
_cell.length_a   1.000
_cell.length_b   1.000
_cell.length_c   1.000
_cell.angle_alpha   90.00
_cell.angle_beta   90.00
_cell.angle_gamma   90.00
#
_symmetry.space_group_name_H-M   'P 1'
#
loop_
_entity.id
_entity.type
_entity.pdbx_description
1 polymer ?
#
loop_
_entity_poly.entity_id
_entity_poly.type
_entity_poly.pdbx_seq_one_letter_code
_entity_poly.pdbx_strand_id
1 'polypeptide(L)' 'MTNASHATTVAGIGAPTPALPVENSKRFASIAAALAVKGYALHRLADGCLLIERWGCSRTFDTLTQAAQFLTQISGAT' A
#
# COMPACT_ATOMS: atom_id res chain seq x y z
N MET A 1 12.35 45.05 26.73
CA MET A 1 11.54 43.83 26.87
C MET A 1 10.32 43.95 25.95
N THR A 2 10.38 43.43 24.72
CA THR A 2 9.19 43.09 23.92
C THR A 2 9.62 42.05 22.87
N ASN A 3 9.23 40.79 23.07
CA ASN A 3 9.53 39.67 22.17
C ASN A 3 8.66 39.76 20.90
N ALA A 4 9.31 39.73 19.73
CA ALA A 4 8.65 39.47 18.46
C ALA A 4 8.84 37.98 18.11
N SER A 5 7.85 37.16 18.44
CA SER A 5 7.74 35.78 17.94
C SER A 5 6.99 35.83 16.62
N HIS A 6 7.66 35.53 15.50
CA HIS A 6 7.00 35.46 14.20
C HIS A 6 7.37 34.17 13.45
N ALA A 7 6.31 33.40 13.17
CA ALA A 7 6.13 32.42 12.11
C ALA A 7 7.15 31.27 11.95
N THR A 8 6.89 30.15 12.63
CA THR A 8 7.33 28.84 12.15
C THR A 8 6.39 28.39 11.03
N THR A 9 6.83 28.57 9.79
CA THR A 9 6.28 27.90 8.61
C THR A 9 6.49 26.39 8.76
N VAL A 10 5.44 25.64 9.12
CA VAL A 10 5.47 24.18 9.03
C VAL A 10 5.34 23.85 7.55
N ALA A 11 6.44 23.39 6.97
CA ALA A 11 6.49 22.86 5.61
C ALA A 11 5.38 21.80 5.45
N GLY A 12 4.47 22.07 4.51
CA GLY A 12 3.43 21.13 4.12
C GLY A 12 4.06 19.78 3.76
N ILE A 13 3.69 18.76 4.52
CA ILE A 13 3.95 17.36 4.16
C ILE A 13 3.01 17.06 3.01
N GLY A 14 3.48 17.36 1.81
CA GLY A 14 2.74 17.18 0.57
C GLY A 14 3.72 16.88 -0.54
N ALA A 15 4.54 15.85 -0.36
CA ALA A 15 5.17 15.24 -1.52
C ALA A 15 4.03 14.87 -2.48
N PRO A 16 4.02 15.37 -3.73
CA PRO A 16 3.06 14.91 -4.71
C PRO A 16 3.41 13.46 -5.00
N THR A 17 2.77 12.53 -4.29
CA THR A 17 2.77 11.12 -4.65
C THR A 17 2.33 11.07 -6.11
N PRO A 18 3.15 10.54 -7.05
CA PRO A 18 2.74 10.45 -8.43
C PRO A 18 1.41 9.70 -8.47
N ALA A 19 0.36 10.41 -8.91
CA ALA A 19 -1.01 9.95 -8.90
C ALA A 19 -1.14 8.79 -9.90
N LEU A 20 -0.86 7.59 -9.40
CA LEU A 20 -1.28 6.36 -10.03
C LEU A 20 -2.81 6.42 -10.19
N PRO A 21 -3.38 5.94 -11.30
CA PRO A 21 -4.81 6.03 -11.59
C PRO A 21 -5.62 5.63 -10.36
N VAL A 22 -6.46 6.57 -9.88
CA VAL A 22 -7.03 6.58 -8.52
C VAL A 22 -7.81 5.29 -8.21
N GLU A 23 -8.45 4.69 -9.22
CA GLU A 23 -9.16 3.41 -9.10
C GLU A 23 -8.23 2.25 -8.72
N ASN A 24 -7.02 2.20 -9.32
CA ASN A 24 -6.04 1.15 -9.06
C ASN A 24 -5.45 1.29 -7.64
N SER A 25 -5.37 2.52 -7.13
CA SER A 25 -4.89 2.83 -5.78
C SER A 25 -5.89 2.41 -4.69
N LYS A 26 -7.19 2.62 -4.89
CA LYS A 26 -8.21 2.17 -3.92
C LYS A 26 -8.29 0.64 -3.83
N ARG A 27 -8.27 -0.05 -4.98
CA ARG A 27 -8.31 -1.52 -5.03
C ARG A 27 -7.07 -2.12 -4.39
N PHE A 28 -5.88 -1.56 -4.67
CA PHE A 28 -4.64 -1.95 -4.00
C PHE A 28 -4.74 -1.80 -2.48
N ALA A 29 -5.16 -0.64 -1.99
CA ALA A 29 -5.25 -0.38 -0.54
C ALA A 29 -6.23 -1.35 0.15
N SER A 30 -7.36 -1.66 -0.48
CA SER A 30 -8.32 -2.62 0.04
C SER A 30 -7.75 -4.04 0.14
N ILE A 31 -7.05 -4.51 -0.91
CA ILE A 31 -6.41 -5.83 -0.91
C ILE A 31 -5.26 -5.87 0.11
N ALA A 32 -4.44 -4.83 0.18
CA ALA A 32 -3.36 -4.71 1.15
C ALA A 32 -3.90 -4.79 2.60
N ALA A 33 -4.99 -4.07 2.89
CA ALA A 33 -5.63 -4.12 4.21
C ALA A 33 -6.16 -5.53 4.54
N ALA A 34 -6.82 -6.19 3.59
CA ALA A 34 -7.34 -7.54 3.80
C ALA A 34 -6.23 -8.59 3.99
N LEU A 35 -5.10 -8.43 3.29
CA LEU A 35 -3.89 -9.24 3.49
C LEU A 35 -3.25 -8.97 4.85
N ALA A 36 -3.18 -7.70 5.28
CA ALA A 36 -2.61 -7.31 6.56
C ALA A 36 -3.35 -7.91 7.75
N VAL A 37 -4.69 -7.99 7.70
CA VAL A 37 -5.50 -8.69 8.72
C VAL A 37 -5.10 -10.16 8.89
N LYS A 38 -4.54 -10.78 7.84
CA LYS A 38 -4.08 -12.17 7.83
C LYS A 38 -2.56 -12.32 8.08
N GLY A 39 -1.88 -11.22 8.37
CA GLY A 39 -0.43 -11.18 8.60
C GLY A 39 0.41 -11.24 7.32
N TYR A 40 -0.15 -10.83 6.18
CA TYR A 40 0.58 -10.67 4.92
C TYR A 40 0.82 -9.19 4.62
N ALA A 41 1.98 -8.87 4.04
CA ALA A 41 2.27 -7.55 3.49
C ALA A 41 2.15 -7.56 1.96
N LEU A 42 1.64 -6.47 1.36
CA LEU A 42 1.55 -6.30 -0.09
C LEU A 42 2.41 -5.10 -0.51
N HIS A 43 3.33 -5.33 -1.45
CA HIS A 43 4.24 -4.33 -1.98
C HIS A 43 4.06 -4.18 -3.49
N ARG A 44 4.35 -2.99 -4.02
CA ARG A 44 4.59 -2.80 -5.45
C ARG A 44 6.09 -2.81 -5.71
N LEU A 45 6.49 -3.57 -6.72
CA LEU A 45 7.85 -3.61 -7.21
C LEU A 45 8.05 -2.57 -8.31
N ALA A 46 9.31 -2.22 -8.59
CA ALA A 46 9.67 -1.17 -9.55
C ALA A 46 9.30 -1.53 -11.00
N ASP A 47 9.20 -2.83 -11.30
CA ASP A 47 8.75 -3.38 -12.59
C ASP A 47 7.23 -3.38 -12.77
N GLY A 48 6.47 -2.94 -11.76
CA GLY A 48 5.01 -2.94 -11.77
C GLY A 48 4.38 -4.22 -11.23
N CYS A 49 5.18 -5.23 -10.89
CA CYS A 49 4.71 -6.45 -10.24
C CYS A 49 4.29 -6.18 -8.78
N LEU A 50 3.56 -7.13 -8.22
CA LEU A 50 3.15 -7.13 -6.83
C LEU A 50 3.89 -8.22 -6.07
N LEU A 51 4.31 -7.92 -4.85
CA LEU A 51 4.92 -8.90 -3.94
C LEU A 51 4.02 -9.06 -2.73
N ILE A 52 3.61 -10.29 -2.43
CA ILE A 52 2.97 -10.63 -1.17
C ILE A 52 4.00 -11.37 -0.31
N GLU A 53 4.24 -10.88 0.91
CA GLU A 53 5.19 -11.46 1.85
C GLU A 53 4.50 -11.87 3.16
N ARG A 54 4.94 -12.98 3.76
CA ARG A 54 4.65 -13.36 5.14
C ARG A 54 5.80 -14.20 5.70
N TRP A 55 6.30 -13.81 6.88
CA TRP A 55 7.33 -14.54 7.63
C TRP A 55 8.60 -14.86 6.80
N GLY A 56 9.05 -13.92 5.96
CA GLY A 56 10.22 -14.12 5.09
C GLY A 56 9.95 -14.98 3.85
N CYS A 57 8.74 -15.52 3.67
CA CYS A 57 8.30 -16.14 2.43
C CYS A 57 7.58 -15.12 1.57
N SER A 58 7.97 -15.01 0.30
CA SER A 58 7.36 -14.06 -0.63
C SER A 58 6.91 -14.72 -1.93
N ARG A 59 5.83 -14.20 -2.53
CA ARG A 59 5.35 -14.60 -3.86
C ARG A 59 5.03 -13.36 -4.69
N THR A 60 5.46 -13.38 -5.95
CA THR A 60 5.19 -12.30 -6.91
C THR A 60 3.94 -12.57 -7.73
N PHE A 61 3.28 -11.51 -8.18
CA PHE A 61 2.10 -11.53 -9.03
C PHE A 61 2.16 -10.38 -10.03
N ASP A 62 1.75 -10.61 -11.27
CA ASP A 62 1.80 -9.57 -12.31
C ASP A 62 0.64 -8.59 -12.21
N THR A 63 -0.47 -8.99 -11.57
CA THR A 63 -1.71 -8.20 -11.52
C THR A 63 -2.39 -8.24 -10.17
N LEU A 64 -3.14 -7.18 -9.85
CA LEU A 64 -3.99 -7.14 -8.65
C LEU A 64 -5.07 -8.21 -8.64
N THR A 65 -5.52 -8.68 -9.80
CA THR A 65 -6.52 -9.74 -9.89
C THR A 65 -5.96 -11.06 -9.35
N GLN A 66 -4.71 -11.40 -9.67
CA GLN A 66 -4.06 -12.59 -9.11
C GLN A 66 -3.83 -12.45 -7.59
N ALA A 67 -3.41 -11.27 -7.12
CA ALA A 67 -3.27 -11.00 -5.69
C ALA A 67 -4.61 -11.14 -4.93
N ALA A 68 -5.73 -10.71 -5.55
CA ALA A 68 -7.07 -10.90 -5.00
C ALA A 68 -7.51 -12.37 -4.98
N GLN A 69 -7.19 -13.14 -6.03
CA GLN A 69 -7.44 -14.59 -6.06
C GLN A 69 -6.67 -15.32 -4.96
N PHE A 70 -5.40 -14.95 -4.76
CA PHE A 70 -4.60 -15.48 -3.65
C PHE A 70 -5.24 -15.16 -2.29
N LEU A 71 -5.71 -13.92 -2.09
CA LEU A 71 -6.45 -13.53 -0.88
C LEU A 71 -7.68 -14.43 -0.66
N THR A 72 -8.44 -14.74 -1.71
CA THR A 72 -9.61 -15.66 -1.62
C THR A 72 -9.17 -17.07 -1.20
N GLN A 73 -8.10 -17.60 -1.80
CA GLN A 73 -7.58 -18.95 -1.49
C GLN A 73 -7.16 -19.07 -0.01
N ILE A 74 -6.44 -18.08 0.52
CA ILE A 74 -6.02 -18.08 1.94
C ILE A 74 -7.15 -17.67 2.90
N SER A 75 -8.29 -17.21 2.38
CA SER A 75 -9.47 -16.87 3.17
C SER A 75 -10.41 -18.04 3.38
N GLY A 76 -10.19 -19.17 2.71
CA GLY A 76 -11.04 -20.34 2.86
C GLY A 76 -12.47 -20.09 2.38
N ALA A 77 -12.65 -19.31 1.30
CA ALA A 77 -13.97 -19.14 0.70
C ALA A 77 -14.38 -20.45 -0.02
N THR A 78 -15.02 -21.34 0.74
CA THR A 78 -15.97 -22.35 0.27
C THR A 78 -17.36 -21.77 0.23
#